data_AF-A0A2P5EJN3-F1
#
_entry.id   AF-A0A2P5EJN3-F1
#
_cell.length_a   1.000
_cell.length_b   1.000
_cell.length_c   1.000
_cell.angle_alpha   90.00
_cell.angle_beta   90.00
_cell.angle_gamma   90.00
#
_symmetry.space_group_name_H-M   'P 1'
#
loop_
_entity.id
_entity.type
_entity.pdbx_description
1 polymer ?
#
loop_
_entity_poly.entity_id
_entity_poly.type
_entity_poly.pdbx_seq_one_letter_code
_entity_poly.pdbx_strand_id
1 'polypeptide(L)'
;MQTAVGVFGGEARKDEVSVHEAPRLMVENVGNSGRPATTSLNSPPFIAVELCRERLGVHPCDKRSVSEYQLLFPAIDFSVGVHPCDKRSVSEYQLLFPAIDFSVIENEEDILWKPDVRETNEELAARGLKFLNW
;
A
#
# COMPACT_ATOMS: atom_id res chain seq x y z
N MET A 1 0.69 -0.71 -4.35
CA MET A 1 0.57 -2.19 -4.31
C MET A 1 -0.74 -2.72 -4.88
N GLN A 2 -1.92 -2.23 -4.47
CA GLN A 2 -3.20 -2.70 -5.04
C GLN A 2 -3.28 -2.61 -6.57
N THR A 3 -2.74 -1.55 -7.17
CA THR A 3 -2.63 -1.42 -8.63
C THR A 3 -1.70 -2.46 -9.24
N ALA A 4 -0.59 -2.81 -8.58
CA ALA A 4 0.32 -3.84 -9.05
C ALA A 4 -0.36 -5.23 -9.03
N VAL A 5 -1.17 -5.51 -8.00
CA VAL A 5 -2.02 -6.72 -7.93
C VAL A 5 -2.99 -6.80 -9.12
N GLY A 6 -3.54 -5.66 -9.56
CA GLY A 6 -4.42 -5.59 -10.73
C GLY A 6 -3.71 -5.76 -12.08
N VAL A 7 -2.43 -5.35 -12.18
CA VAL A 7 -1.65 -5.40 -13.44
C VAL A 7 -1.00 -6.76 -13.66
N PHE A 8 -0.42 -7.36 -12.61
CA PHE A 8 0.30 -8.63 -12.71
C PHE A 8 -0.59 -9.86 -12.51
N GLY A 9 -1.90 -9.66 -12.30
CA GLY A 9 -2.91 -10.70 -12.44
C GLY A 9 -2.79 -11.79 -11.38
N GLY A 10 -3.38 -11.55 -10.22
CA GLY A 10 -3.81 -12.64 -9.34
C GLY A 10 -5.30 -12.89 -9.55
N GLU A 11 -5.68 -14.12 -9.85
CA GLU A 11 -7.09 -14.51 -9.78
C GLU A 11 -7.60 -14.38 -8.34
N ALA A 12 -8.92 -14.20 -8.17
CA ALA A 12 -9.52 -14.39 -6.87
C ALA A 12 -9.17 -15.80 -6.38
N ARG A 13 -8.64 -15.91 -5.16
CA ARG A 13 -8.26 -17.20 -4.60
C ARG A 13 -9.53 -18.05 -4.49
N LYS A 14 -9.53 -19.21 -5.17
CA LYS A 14 -10.59 -20.21 -5.02
C LYS A 14 -10.31 -20.99 -3.73
N ASP A 15 -11.35 -21.24 -2.93
CA ASP A 15 -11.26 -21.89 -1.62
C ASP A 15 -10.66 -23.31 -1.66
N GLU A 16 -10.57 -23.90 -2.86
CA GLU A 16 -10.13 -25.28 -3.09
C GLU A 16 -8.64 -25.44 -3.43
N VAL A 17 -7.87 -24.36 -3.59
CA VAL A 17 -6.41 -24.46 -3.80
C VAL A 17 -5.74 -24.72 -2.46
N SER A 18 -5.02 -25.84 -2.35
CA SER A 18 -4.26 -26.20 -1.17
C SER A 18 -3.42 -25.00 -0.70
N VAL A 19 -3.39 -24.75 0.61
CA VAL A 19 -2.74 -23.60 1.25
C VAL A 19 -1.22 -23.53 0.95
N HIS A 20 -0.68 -24.52 0.26
CA HIS A 20 0.75 -24.73 0.01
C HIS A 20 1.27 -24.23 -1.35
N GLU A 21 0.42 -23.82 -2.31
CA GLU A 21 0.91 -23.48 -3.67
C GLU A 21 1.33 -22.02 -3.88
N ALA A 22 0.78 -21.04 -3.14
CA ALA A 22 1.23 -19.65 -3.19
C ALA A 22 0.69 -18.80 -2.02
N PRO A 23 1.49 -17.90 -1.40
CA PRO A 23 0.99 -16.92 -0.43
C PRO A 23 -0.01 -15.94 -1.05
N ARG A 24 -0.78 -15.25 -0.21
CA ARG A 24 -1.76 -14.27 -0.68
C ARG A 24 -1.04 -12.98 -1.09
N LEU A 25 -1.27 -12.51 -2.30
CA LEU A 25 -0.75 -11.22 -2.73
C LEU A 25 -1.50 -10.06 -2.06
N MET A 26 -2.80 -10.24 -1.82
CA MET A 26 -3.65 -9.34 -1.06
C MET A 26 -4.62 -10.17 -0.22
N VAL A 27 -4.81 -9.83 1.06
CA VAL A 27 -5.83 -10.47 1.91
C VAL A 27 -7.25 -10.08 1.47
N GLU A 28 -8.25 -10.75 2.02
CA GLU A 28 -9.64 -10.41 1.70
C GLU A 28 -10.05 -9.07 2.32
N ASN A 29 -10.94 -8.36 1.65
CA ASN A 29 -11.56 -7.12 2.13
C ASN A 29 -10.57 -6.03 2.60
N VAL A 30 -9.37 -5.97 2.03
CA VAL A 30 -8.40 -4.90 2.33
C VAL A 30 -9.05 -3.53 2.11
N GLY A 31 -8.97 -2.67 3.13
CA GLY A 31 -9.53 -1.32 3.08
C GLY A 31 -11.06 -1.28 2.90
N ASN A 32 -11.78 -2.31 3.38
CA ASN A 32 -13.23 -2.44 3.25
C ASN A 32 -13.72 -2.40 1.78
N SER A 33 -12.92 -2.94 0.87
CA SER A 33 -13.17 -2.89 -0.57
C SER A 33 -14.21 -3.90 -1.07
N GLY A 34 -14.64 -4.85 -0.23
CA GLY A 34 -15.49 -5.98 -0.62
C GLY A 34 -14.82 -6.96 -1.59
N ARG A 35 -13.50 -6.83 -1.82
CA ARG A 35 -12.76 -7.67 -2.77
C ARG A 35 -12.31 -8.98 -2.10
N PRO A 36 -12.38 -10.12 -2.82
CA PRO A 36 -11.81 -11.38 -2.33
C PRO A 36 -10.29 -11.29 -2.24
N ALA A 37 -9.70 -12.20 -1.45
CA ALA A 37 -8.25 -12.35 -1.42
C ALA A 37 -7.69 -12.66 -2.82
N THR A 38 -6.52 -12.09 -3.12
CA THR A 38 -5.85 -12.28 -4.41
C THR A 38 -4.65 -13.22 -4.25
N THR A 39 -4.53 -14.21 -5.12
CA THR A 39 -3.37 -15.13 -5.14
C THR A 39 -2.13 -14.45 -5.73
N SER A 40 -0.92 -14.82 -5.28
CA SER A 40 0.32 -14.46 -5.97
C SER A 40 0.71 -15.47 -7.08
N LEU A 41 -0.13 -16.48 -7.34
CA LEU A 41 0.09 -17.43 -8.43
C LEU A 41 0.23 -16.69 -9.77
N ASN A 42 1.27 -17.03 -10.54
CA ASN A 42 1.64 -16.38 -11.82
C ASN A 42 2.07 -14.91 -11.72
N SER A 43 2.21 -14.35 -10.51
CA SER A 43 2.82 -13.05 -10.32
C SER A 43 4.33 -13.20 -10.10
N PRO A 44 5.17 -12.32 -10.67
CA PRO A 44 6.57 -12.27 -10.30
C PRO A 44 6.71 -11.90 -8.81
N PRO A 45 7.84 -12.25 -8.15
CA PRO A 45 8.10 -11.82 -6.80
C PRO A 45 8.16 -10.28 -6.72
N PHE A 46 7.60 -9.71 -5.66
CA PHE A 46 7.64 -8.28 -5.40
C PHE A 46 8.50 -7.99 -4.19
N ILE A 47 9.37 -6.99 -4.32
CA ILE A 47 10.13 -6.42 -3.23
C ILE A 47 9.70 -4.97 -3.08
N ALA A 48 9.25 -4.60 -1.89
CA ALA A 48 9.01 -3.22 -1.52
C ALA A 48 10.34 -2.58 -1.10
N VAL A 49 10.77 -1.57 -1.85
CA VAL A 49 11.96 -0.78 -1.53
C VAL A 49 11.63 0.47 -0.70
N GLU A 50 10.34 0.80 -0.59
CA GLU A 50 9.81 1.90 0.21
C GLU A 50 8.32 1.71 0.49
N LEU A 51 7.80 2.46 1.47
CA LEU A 51 6.38 2.48 1.81
C LEU A 51 5.56 3.23 0.75
N CYS A 52 4.42 2.65 0.40
CA CYS A 52 3.51 3.22 -0.60
C CYS A 52 2.80 4.47 -0.05
N ARG A 53 2.79 5.55 -0.82
CA ARG A 53 2.09 6.82 -0.54
C ARG A 53 1.02 7.09 -1.59
N GLU A 54 -0.14 7.63 -1.22
CA GLU A 54 -1.23 7.90 -2.15
C GLU A 54 -1.00 9.20 -2.93
N ARG A 55 -0.14 9.13 -3.94
CA ARG A 55 0.22 10.31 -4.75
C ARG A 55 -0.47 10.38 -6.12
N LEU A 56 -0.84 9.23 -6.69
CA LEU A 56 -1.37 9.13 -8.06
C LEU A 56 -2.90 9.32 -8.19
N GLY A 57 -3.53 10.01 -7.24
CA GLY A 57 -4.97 10.32 -7.25
C GLY A 57 -5.23 11.83 -7.35
N VAL A 58 -6.46 12.24 -7.69
CA VAL A 58 -6.89 13.66 -7.72
C VAL A 58 -6.98 14.32 -6.32
N HIS A 59 -6.26 13.77 -5.35
CA HIS A 59 -6.36 14.03 -3.91
C HIS A 59 -7.79 14.35 -3.46
N PRO A 60 -8.78 13.52 -3.82
CA PRO A 60 -10.14 13.83 -3.43
C PRO A 60 -10.32 13.74 -1.89
N CYS A 61 -9.36 13.13 -1.18
CA CYS A 61 -9.22 13.15 0.28
C CYS A 61 -8.96 14.55 0.84
N ASP A 62 -8.07 15.31 0.22
CA ASP A 62 -7.67 16.65 0.71
C ASP A 62 -8.80 17.69 0.58
N LYS A 63 -9.87 17.37 -0.17
CA LYS A 63 -11.01 18.26 -0.44
C LYS A 63 -12.27 17.90 0.37
N ARG A 64 -12.21 16.86 1.20
CA ARG A 64 -13.36 16.32 1.94
C ARG A 64 -13.17 16.52 3.44
N SER A 65 -14.25 16.49 4.21
CA SER A 65 -14.16 16.63 5.66
C SER A 65 -13.59 15.36 6.30
N VAL A 66 -12.84 15.54 7.38
CA VAL A 66 -12.28 14.43 8.18
C VAL A 66 -13.39 13.49 8.68
N SER A 67 -14.56 14.04 9.04
CA SER A 67 -15.69 13.27 9.55
C SER A 67 -16.29 12.30 8.52
N GLU A 68 -16.35 12.69 7.24
CA GLU A 68 -16.81 11.81 6.15
C GLU A 68 -15.83 10.65 5.94
N TYR A 69 -14.54 10.94 6.06
CA TYR A 69 -13.46 9.97 5.87
C TYR A 69 -13.32 8.96 7.01
N GLN A 70 -13.48 9.38 8.27
CA GLN A 70 -13.50 8.49 9.42
C GLN A 70 -14.54 7.37 9.28
N LEU A 71 -15.69 7.68 8.65
CA LEU A 71 -16.75 6.69 8.39
C LEU A 71 -16.37 5.70 7.29
N LEU A 72 -15.73 6.17 6.22
CA LEU A 72 -15.34 5.33 5.08
C LEU A 72 -14.08 4.49 5.36
N PHE A 73 -13.16 5.03 6.16
CA PHE A 73 -11.86 4.44 6.45
C PHE A 73 -11.58 4.45 7.96
N PRO A 74 -12.35 3.67 8.74
CA PRO A 74 -12.22 3.66 10.20
C PRO A 74 -10.86 3.15 10.70
N ALA A 75 -10.08 2.49 9.84
CA ALA A 75 -8.73 2.02 10.14
C ALA A 75 -7.65 3.10 9.98
N ILE A 76 -7.99 4.30 9.47
CA ILE A 76 -7.05 5.41 9.30
C ILE A 76 -7.18 6.35 10.50
N ASP A 77 -6.07 6.64 11.16
CA ASP A 77 -6.00 7.68 12.19
C ASP A 77 -5.92 9.05 11.53
N PHE A 78 -7.00 9.84 11.61
CA PHE A 78 -7.04 11.19 11.05
C PHE A 78 -6.46 12.27 11.97
N SER A 79 -5.97 11.91 13.16
CA SER A 79 -5.45 12.86 14.13
C SER A 79 -3.98 13.28 13.87
N VAL A 80 -3.28 12.60 12.96
CA VAL A 80 -1.81 12.64 12.88
C VAL A 80 -1.21 13.63 11.88
N GLY A 81 -2.00 14.38 11.10
CA GLY A 81 -1.46 15.36 10.15
C GLY A 81 -2.45 15.76 9.05
N VAL A 82 -1.99 16.55 8.06
CA VAL A 82 -2.84 17.07 6.97
C VAL A 82 -3.14 16.00 5.90
N HIS A 83 -2.26 15.01 5.76
CA HIS A 83 -2.40 13.89 4.83
C HIS A 83 -2.20 12.54 5.54
N PRO A 84 -3.07 12.20 6.51
CA PRO A 84 -2.92 11.02 7.35
C PRO A 84 -3.04 9.70 6.57
N CYS A 85 -3.79 9.71 5.46
CA CYS A 85 -3.94 8.54 4.60
C CYS A 85 -2.64 8.11 3.90
N ASP A 86 -1.65 9.00 3.81
CA ASP A 86 -0.31 8.74 3.26
C ASP A 86 0.63 8.08 4.27
N LYS A 87 0.26 8.03 5.56
CA LYS A 87 1.05 7.40 6.61
C LYS A 87 0.64 5.93 6.77
N ARG A 88 1.63 5.04 6.76
CA ARG A 88 1.49 3.59 6.95
C ARG A 88 2.76 3.02 7.57
N SER A 89 2.65 1.88 8.24
CA SER A 89 3.80 1.13 8.75
C SER A 89 4.10 -0.14 7.93
N VAL A 90 5.30 -0.68 8.10
CA VAL A 90 5.72 -1.95 7.47
C VAL A 90 4.85 -3.10 7.96
N SER A 91 4.63 -3.21 9.27
CA SER A 91 3.82 -4.27 9.87
C SER A 91 2.37 -4.26 9.37
N GLU A 92 1.75 -3.09 9.24
CA GLU A 92 0.41 -2.96 8.64
C GLU A 92 0.39 -3.50 7.21
N TYR A 93 1.37 -3.13 6.39
CA TYR A 93 1.42 -3.56 5.00
C TYR A 93 1.75 -5.04 4.84
N GLN A 94 2.63 -5.61 5.67
CA GLN A 94 2.94 -7.04 5.67
C GLN A 94 1.69 -7.88 5.94
N LEU A 95 0.81 -7.43 6.84
CA LEU A 95 -0.47 -8.10 7.11
C LEU A 95 -1.41 -8.07 5.90
N LEU A 96 -1.45 -6.96 5.17
CA LEU A 96 -2.34 -6.78 4.03
C LEU A 96 -1.83 -7.45 2.74
N PHE A 97 -0.51 -7.55 2.58
CA PHE A 97 0.16 -8.05 1.37
C PHE A 97 1.28 -9.05 1.70
N PRO A 98 0.95 -10.25 2.22
CA PRO A 98 1.95 -11.17 2.78
C PRO A 98 2.88 -11.82 1.75
N ALA A 99 2.58 -11.74 0.45
CA ALA A 99 3.48 -12.20 -0.60
C ALA A 99 4.52 -11.16 -1.05
N ILE A 100 4.50 -9.94 -0.48
CA ILE A 100 5.46 -8.88 -0.81
C ILE A 100 6.59 -8.90 0.22
N ASP A 101 7.83 -8.88 -0.27
CA ASP A 101 9.00 -8.80 0.58
C ASP A 101 9.28 -7.34 0.98
N PHE A 102 9.30 -7.06 2.29
CA PHE A 102 9.62 -5.75 2.84
C PHE A 102 11.01 -5.71 3.50
N SER A 103 11.82 -6.76 3.36
CA SER A 103 13.11 -6.92 4.07
C SER A 103 14.14 -5.83 3.80
N VAL A 104 14.02 -5.13 2.66
CA VAL A 104 14.92 -4.04 2.27
C VAL A 104 14.55 -2.71 2.96
N ILE A 105 13.36 -2.62 3.55
CA ILE A 105 12.93 -1.43 4.29
C ILE A 105 13.45 -1.52 5.72
N GLU A 106 14.32 -0.58 6.08
CA GLU A 106 14.98 -0.56 7.39
C GLU A 106 14.10 0.00 8.52
N ASN A 107 13.12 0.85 8.18
CA ASN A 107 12.35 1.61 9.15
C ASN A 107 10.89 1.14 9.18
N GLU A 108 10.35 0.92 10.38
CA GLU A 108 8.95 0.50 10.57
C GLU A 108 7.96 1.57 10.10
N GLU A 109 8.29 2.84 10.34
CA GLU A 109 7.49 3.99 9.93
C GLU A 109 8.09 4.66 8.67
N ASP A 110 7.26 5.32 7.87
CA ASP A 110 7.72 6.11 6.71
C ASP A 110 8.46 7.38 7.16
N ILE A 111 9.80 7.31 7.16
CA ILE A 111 10.68 8.44 7.50
C ILE A 111 10.64 9.59 6.48
N LEU A 112 10.12 9.35 5.27
CA LEU A 112 9.97 10.37 4.23
C LEU A 112 8.64 11.12 4.37
N TRP A 113 7.68 10.55 5.11
CA TRP A 113 6.42 11.21 5.40
C TRP A 113 6.61 12.32 6.44
N LYS A 114 5.99 13.48 6.18
CA LYS A 114 5.98 14.62 7.10
C LYS A 114 4.53 15.06 7.35
N PRO A 115 4.18 15.49 8.57
CA PRO A 115 2.79 15.77 8.94
C PRO A 115 2.20 16.99 8.22
N ASP A 116 3.02 18.01 7.96
CA ASP A 116 2.56 19.31 7.44
C ASP A 116 2.88 19.53 5.97
N VAL A 117 3.82 18.77 5.41
CA VAL A 117 4.38 19.02 4.08
C VAL A 117 4.43 17.71 3.30
N ARG A 118 3.78 17.69 2.14
CA ARG A 118 3.91 16.58 1.20
C ARG A 118 5.26 16.67 0.48
N GLU A 119 5.93 15.53 0.31
CA GLU A 119 7.12 15.40 -0.54
C GLU A 119 6.86 16.05 -1.90
N THR A 120 7.83 16.76 -2.46
CA THR A 120 7.72 17.46 -3.76
C THR A 120 7.92 16.51 -4.94
N ASN A 121 7.54 16.94 -6.15
CA ASN A 121 7.73 16.10 -7.35
C ASN A 121 9.22 15.95 -7.67
N GLU A 122 10.02 16.96 -7.32
CA GLU A 122 11.46 16.99 -7.49
C GLU A 122 12.14 15.99 -6.54
N GLU A 123 11.74 15.95 -5.26
CA GLU A 123 12.23 14.95 -4.29
C GLU A 123 11.87 13.52 -4.73
N LEU A 124 10.63 13.31 -5.18
CA LEU A 124 10.17 12.03 -5.73
C LEU A 124 10.98 11.63 -6.97
N ALA A 125 11.15 12.55 -7.93
CA ALA A 125 11.90 12.28 -9.15
C ALA A 125 13.36 11.93 -8.84
N ALA A 126 14.00 12.67 -7.93
CA ALA A 126 15.36 12.37 -7.48
C ALA A 126 15.48 10.97 -6.89
N ARG A 127 14.48 10.53 -6.11
CA ARG A 127 14.42 9.17 -5.55
C ARG A 127 14.13 8.11 -6.62
N GLY A 128 13.24 8.41 -7.57
CA GLY A 128 12.99 7.57 -8.74
C GLY A 128 14.25 7.34 -9.57
N LEU A 129 15.06 8.38 -9.79
CA LEU A 129 16.36 8.25 -10.44
C LEU A 129 17.32 7.35 -9.65
N LYS A 130 17.37 7.47 -8.31
CA LYS A 130 18.19 6.57 -7.49
C LYS A 130 17.75 5.12 -7.64
N PHE A 131 16.44 4.86 -7.63
CA PHE A 131 15.88 3.53 -7.83
C PHE A 131 16.20 2.95 -9.21
N LEU A 132 16.20 3.76 -10.27
CA LEU A 132 16.59 3.29 -11.61
C LEU A 132 18.08 2.94 -11.74
N ASN A 133 18.92 3.38 -10.79
CA ASN A 133 20.34 3.06 -10.71
C ASN A 133 20.64 1.99 -9.64
N TRP A 134 19.61 1.37 -9.07
CA TRP A 134 19.71 0.34 -8.04
C TRP A 134 20.16 -1.01 -8.62
#